data_AF-A0A661MKK9-F1
#
_entry.id   AF-A0A661MKK9-F1
#
_cell.length_a   1.000
_cell.length_b   1.000
_cell.length_c   1.000
_cell.angle_alpha   90.00
_cell.angle_beta   90.00
_cell.angle_gamma   90.00
#
_symmetry.space_group_name_H-M   'P 1'
#
loop_
_entity.id
_entity.type
_entity.pdbx_description
1 polymer ?
#
loop_
_entity_poly.entity_id
_entity_poly.type
_entity_poly.pdbx_seq_one_letter_code
_entity_poly.pdbx_strand_id
1 'polypeptide(L)'
;MENQTKHLTEEQITWAIIDENELPQMAKDHLIRCQMCSRKVESLGSSLGKIRKLATESVRVPPPRPVFERKKSKQRSIVFSWGHLGLSAALAGVLVVVVFGGFQINQYRLHKRIAAVTREMEMDMSLMAEVDDLIENPLPRIYEEIS
;
A
#
# COMPACT_ATOMS: atom_id res chain seq x y z
N MET A 1 -82.53 -25.43 -2.76
CA MET A 1 -82.01 -24.55 -1.70
C MET A 1 -80.68 -25.14 -1.25
N GLU A 2 -79.55 -24.59 -1.68
CA GLU A 2 -78.22 -25.16 -1.40
C GLU A 2 -77.25 -24.07 -0.90
N ASN A 3 -76.99 -24.15 0.41
CA ASN A 3 -75.90 -23.62 1.24
C ASN A 3 -75.14 -22.33 0.84
N GLN A 4 -75.56 -21.20 1.43
CA GLN A 4 -74.99 -19.85 1.25
C GLN A 4 -73.87 -19.48 2.26
N THR A 5 -72.93 -20.35 2.60
CA THR A 5 -71.86 -19.98 3.59
C THR A 5 -70.48 -20.57 3.31
N LYS A 6 -70.13 -20.86 2.06
CA LYS A 6 -68.73 -21.16 1.73
C LYS A 6 -67.98 -19.86 1.45
N HIS A 7 -67.28 -19.36 2.46
CA HIS A 7 -66.37 -18.23 2.32
C HIS A 7 -65.17 -18.60 1.44
N LEU A 8 -64.51 -17.57 0.91
CA LEU A 8 -63.23 -17.72 0.22
C LEU A 8 -62.17 -18.32 1.15
N THR A 9 -61.38 -19.23 0.59
CA THR A 9 -60.21 -19.79 1.29
C THR A 9 -59.14 -18.71 1.49
N GLU A 10 -58.22 -18.94 2.43
CA GLU A 10 -57.16 -17.96 2.71
C GLU A 10 -56.26 -17.72 1.49
N GLU A 11 -55.96 -18.77 0.73
CA GLU A 11 -55.19 -18.68 -0.53
C GLU A 11 -55.87 -17.76 -1.54
N GLN A 12 -57.19 -17.88 -1.71
CA GLN A 12 -57.95 -17.03 -2.62
C GLN A 12 -58.03 -15.58 -2.15
N ILE A 13 -58.04 -15.35 -0.83
CA ILE A 13 -57.97 -14.00 -0.25
C ILE A 13 -56.58 -13.39 -0.47
N THR A 14 -55.51 -14.17 -0.36
CA THR A 14 -54.15 -13.73 -0.64
C THR A 14 -53.97 -13.38 -2.11
N TRP A 15 -54.45 -14.23 -3.02
CA TRP A 15 -54.42 -13.96 -4.46
C TRP A 15 -55.18 -12.69 -4.83
N ALA A 16 -56.31 -12.41 -4.17
CA ALA A 16 -57.09 -11.19 -4.40
C ALA A 16 -56.31 -9.90 -4.05
N ILE A 17 -55.29 -9.99 -3.20
CA ILE A 17 -54.44 -8.85 -2.80
C ILE A 17 -53.22 -8.70 -3.72
N ILE A 18 -52.68 -9.81 -4.24
CA ILE A 18 -51.49 -9.81 -5.09
C ILE A 18 -51.85 -9.38 -6.52
N ASP A 19 -52.81 -10.07 -7.14
CA ASP A 19 -53.33 -9.74 -8.46
C ASP A 19 -54.79 -10.20 -8.58
N GLU A 20 -55.70 -9.22 -8.54
CA GLU A 20 -57.13 -9.47 -8.70
C GLU A 20 -57.44 -10.11 -10.07
N ASN A 21 -56.62 -9.91 -11.11
CA ASN A 21 -56.89 -10.45 -12.44
C ASN A 21 -56.75 -11.97 -12.51
N GLU A 22 -55.89 -12.57 -11.69
CA GLU A 22 -55.66 -14.01 -11.65
C GLU A 22 -56.72 -14.76 -10.82
N LEU A 23 -57.66 -14.05 -10.20
CA LEU A 23 -58.77 -14.69 -9.47
C LEU A 23 -59.79 -15.33 -10.41
N PRO A 24 -60.27 -16.56 -10.12
CA PRO A 24 -61.40 -17.15 -10.81
C PRO A 24 -62.63 -16.23 -10.73
N GLN A 25 -63.40 -16.13 -11.81
CA GLN A 25 -64.55 -15.21 -11.88
C GLN A 25 -65.57 -15.43 -10.74
N MET A 26 -65.77 -16.69 -10.33
CA MET A 26 -66.64 -17.04 -9.20
C MET A 26 -66.17 -16.45 -7.87
N ALA A 27 -64.85 -16.29 -7.68
CA ALA A 27 -64.27 -15.68 -6.49
C ALA A 27 -64.42 -14.16 -6.49
N LYS A 28 -64.28 -13.50 -7.65
CA LYS A 28 -64.55 -12.06 -7.84
C LYS A 28 -66.00 -11.72 -7.52
N ASP A 29 -66.92 -12.49 -8.08
CA ASP A 29 -68.35 -12.30 -7.85
C ASP A 29 -68.72 -12.53 -6.37
N HIS A 30 -68.02 -13.44 -5.68
CA HIS A 30 -68.19 -13.67 -4.25
C HIS A 30 -67.70 -12.49 -3.39
N LEU A 31 -66.57 -11.85 -3.74
CA LEU A 31 -66.06 -10.67 -3.03
C LEU A 31 -67.05 -9.49 -3.07
N ILE A 32 -67.76 -9.31 -4.19
CA ILE A 32 -68.79 -8.27 -4.33
C ILE A 32 -70.00 -8.58 -3.43
N ARG A 33 -70.36 -9.85 -3.28
CA ARG A 33 -71.56 -10.28 -2.54
C ARG A 33 -71.33 -10.52 -1.05
N CYS A 34 -70.11 -10.87 -0.63
CA CYS A 34 -69.80 -11.25 0.74
C CYS A 34 -68.99 -10.16 1.46
N GLN A 35 -69.64 -9.39 2.34
CA GLN A 35 -68.99 -8.35 3.13
C GLN A 35 -67.88 -8.86 4.07
N MET A 36 -67.99 -10.11 4.54
CA MET A 36 -66.97 -10.69 5.41
C MET A 36 -65.66 -10.92 4.68
N CYS A 37 -65.73 -11.46 3.46
CA CYS A 37 -64.55 -11.71 2.64
C CYS A 37 -63.94 -10.40 2.12
N SER A 38 -64.77 -9.42 1.72
CA SER A 38 -64.27 -8.11 1.29
C SER A 38 -63.56 -7.35 2.41
N ARG A 39 -64.13 -7.35 3.63
CA ARG A 39 -63.46 -6.77 4.81
C ARG A 39 -62.15 -7.47 5.16
N LYS A 40 -62.07 -8.80 4.99
CA LYS A 40 -60.83 -9.56 5.24
C LYS A 40 -59.75 -9.16 4.24
N VAL A 41 -60.09 -9.03 2.95
CA VAL A 41 -59.18 -8.51 1.90
C VAL A 41 -58.72 -7.09 2.20
N GLU A 42 -59.65 -6.19 2.55
CA GLU A 42 -59.35 -4.78 2.86
C GLU A 42 -58.45 -4.64 4.10
N SER A 43 -58.74 -5.39 5.16
CA SER A 43 -57.95 -5.41 6.41
C SER A 43 -56.51 -5.85 6.16
N LEU A 44 -56.33 -6.95 5.41
CA LEU A 44 -55.01 -7.46 5.03
C LEU A 44 -54.27 -6.47 4.11
N GLY A 45 -54.95 -5.92 3.10
CA GLY A 45 -54.40 -4.91 2.20
C GLY A 45 -53.94 -3.65 2.94
N SER A 46 -54.73 -3.16 3.91
CA SER A 46 -54.37 -2.01 4.74
C SER A 46 -53.13 -2.26 5.60
N SER A 47 -52.98 -3.49 6.11
CA SER A 47 -51.84 -3.90 6.94
C SER A 47 -50.55 -3.97 6.11
N LEU A 48 -50.63 -4.54 4.90
CA LEU A 48 -49.52 -4.58 3.96
C LEU A 48 -49.16 -3.17 3.45
N GLY A 49 -50.15 -2.29 3.25
CA GLY A 49 -49.93 -0.89 2.91
C GLY A 49 -49.13 -0.12 3.98
N LYS A 50 -49.39 -0.38 5.26
CA LYS A 50 -48.60 0.19 6.37
C LYS A 50 -47.15 -0.31 6.34
N ILE A 51 -46.93 -1.60 6.09
CA ILE A 51 -45.58 -2.18 5.96
C ILE A 51 -44.84 -1.55 4.78
N ARG A 52 -45.51 -1.41 3.61
CA ARG A 52 -44.93 -0.73 2.45
C ARG A 52 -44.52 0.69 2.77
N LYS A 53 -45.37 1.46 3.47
CA LYS A 53 -45.07 2.84 3.87
C LYS A 53 -43.82 2.89 4.77
N LEU A 54 -43.76 2.04 5.78
CA LEU A 54 -42.60 1.93 6.67
C LEU A 54 -41.34 1.50 5.91
N ALA A 55 -41.44 0.57 4.97
CA ALA A 55 -40.33 0.16 4.12
C ALA A 55 -39.85 1.32 3.25
N THR A 56 -40.75 2.08 2.62
CA THR A 56 -40.37 3.24 1.80
C THR A 56 -39.76 4.38 2.61
N GLU A 57 -40.21 4.59 3.85
CA GLU A 57 -39.67 5.63 4.74
C GLU A 57 -38.34 5.22 5.38
N SER A 58 -38.14 3.93 5.65
CA SER A 58 -36.90 3.39 6.24
C SER A 58 -35.77 3.20 5.23
N VAL A 59 -36.11 3.02 3.95
CA VAL A 59 -35.13 2.97 2.87
C VAL A 59 -34.62 4.38 2.61
N ARG A 60 -33.53 4.75 3.28
CA ARG A 60 -32.69 5.88 2.85
C ARG A 60 -32.21 5.54 1.45
N VAL A 61 -32.69 6.31 0.45
CA VAL A 61 -32.18 6.22 -0.92
C VAL A 61 -30.66 6.33 -0.83
N PRO A 62 -29.90 5.28 -1.19
CA PRO A 62 -28.46 5.34 -1.11
C PRO A 62 -28.03 6.52 -1.99
N PRO A 63 -27.09 7.37 -1.52
CA PRO A 63 -26.60 8.46 -2.33
C PRO A 63 -26.15 7.88 -3.69
N PRO A 64 -26.37 8.60 -4.80
CA PRO A 64 -25.95 8.13 -6.11
C PRO A 64 -24.49 7.71 -6.00
N ARG A 65 -24.23 6.43 -6.27
CA ARG A 65 -22.86 5.90 -6.21
C ARG A 65 -22.03 6.77 -7.14
N PRO A 66 -20.90 7.34 -6.69
CA PRO A 66 -20.04 8.10 -7.58
C PRO A 66 -19.67 7.16 -8.72
N VAL A 67 -20.20 7.47 -9.91
CA VAL A 67 -19.74 6.84 -11.14
C VAL A 67 -18.35 7.40 -11.32
N PHE A 68 -17.35 6.66 -10.84
CA PHE A 68 -15.99 6.90 -11.25
C PHE A 68 -15.99 6.69 -12.75
N GLU A 69 -16.01 7.79 -13.52
CA GLU A 69 -15.47 7.76 -14.86
C GLU A 69 -14.13 7.05 -14.70
N ARG A 70 -13.98 5.89 -15.37
CA ARG A 70 -12.65 5.34 -15.58
C ARG A 70 -11.91 6.48 -16.25
N LYS A 71 -11.15 7.25 -15.46
CA LYS A 71 -10.06 8.08 -15.97
C LYS A 71 -9.35 7.09 -16.84
N LYS A 72 -9.48 7.26 -18.17
CA LYS A 72 -8.60 6.60 -19.12
C LYS A 72 -7.26 6.87 -18.51
N SER A 73 -6.65 5.85 -17.93
CA SER A 73 -5.31 5.99 -17.41
C SER A 73 -4.61 6.44 -18.68
N LYS A 74 -4.21 7.71 -18.72
CA LYS A 74 -3.14 8.08 -19.60
C LYS A 74 -2.07 7.15 -19.06
N GLN A 75 -1.92 5.99 -19.70
CA GLN A 75 -0.69 5.26 -19.71
C GLN A 75 0.28 6.38 -20.07
N ARG A 76 0.88 6.96 -19.03
CA ARG A 76 2.13 7.66 -19.15
C ARG A 76 3.00 6.53 -19.64
N SER A 77 3.03 6.36 -20.95
CA SER A 77 4.15 5.71 -21.58
C SER A 77 5.31 6.45 -20.95
N ILE A 78 6.07 5.70 -20.14
CA ILE A 78 7.38 6.15 -19.73
C ILE A 78 8.09 6.24 -21.07
N VAL A 79 8.04 7.42 -21.68
CA VAL A 79 8.83 7.73 -22.85
C VAL A 79 10.22 7.70 -22.29
N PHE A 80 10.85 6.54 -22.41
CA PHE A 80 12.20 6.28 -21.98
C PHE A 80 13.05 7.21 -22.84
N SER A 81 13.28 8.41 -22.33
CA SER A 81 14.04 9.43 -23.01
C SER A 81 15.49 8.99 -22.95
N TRP A 82 15.98 8.43 -24.06
CA TRP A 82 17.37 8.03 -24.22
C TRP A 82 18.35 9.19 -23.96
N GLY A 83 17.87 10.44 -23.98
CA GLY A 83 18.64 11.62 -23.59
C GLY A 83 19.04 11.66 -22.10
N HIS A 84 18.25 11.06 -21.19
CA HIS A 84 18.60 11.02 -19.77
C HIS A 84 19.57 9.88 -19.40
N LEU A 85 19.65 8.84 -20.24
CA LEU A 85 20.62 7.74 -20.06
C LEU A 85 22.07 8.21 -20.23
N GLY A 86 22.33 9.13 -21.16
CA GLY A 86 23.67 9.68 -21.38
C GLY A 86 24.17 10.51 -20.18
N LEU A 87 23.30 11.34 -19.62
CA LEU A 87 23.62 12.14 -18.43
C LEU A 87 23.80 11.27 -17.18
N SER A 88 22.99 10.22 -16.99
CA SER A 88 23.17 9.30 -15.86
C SER A 88 24.44 8.47 -15.97
N ALA A 89 24.81 8.04 -17.17
CA ALA A 89 26.04 7.27 -17.40
C ALA A 89 27.30 8.13 -17.17
N ALA A 90 27.31 9.38 -17.62
CA ALA A 90 28.41 10.31 -17.39
C ALA A 90 28.59 10.59 -15.89
N LEU A 91 27.51 10.82 -15.15
CA LEU A 91 27.56 11.07 -13.71
C LEU A 91 28.09 9.84 -12.94
N ALA A 92 27.65 8.63 -13.32
CA ALA A 92 28.13 7.39 -12.72
C ALA A 92 29.63 7.17 -12.97
N GLY A 93 30.11 7.43 -14.19
CA GLY A 93 31.52 7.35 -14.53
C GLY A 93 32.38 8.31 -13.70
N VAL A 94 31.95 9.56 -13.55
CA VAL A 94 32.66 10.56 -12.72
C VAL A 94 32.71 10.12 -11.26
N LEU A 95 31.60 9.62 -10.70
CA LEU A 95 31.59 9.13 -9.32
C LEU A 95 32.56 7.96 -9.10
N VAL A 96 32.63 7.02 -10.04
CA VAL A 96 33.58 5.89 -9.94
C VAL A 96 35.03 6.40 -9.97
N VAL A 97 35.36 7.33 -10.86
CA VAL A 97 36.71 7.90 -10.95
C VAL A 97 37.07 8.69 -9.68
N VAL A 98 36.14 9.48 -9.14
CA VAL A 98 36.37 10.27 -7.92
C VAL A 98 36.54 9.36 -6.71
N VAL A 99 35.66 8.37 -6.54
CA VAL A 99 35.73 7.45 -5.39
C VAL A 99 36.96 6.56 -5.49
N PHE A 100 37.20 5.90 -6.62
CA PHE A 100 38.31 4.97 -6.77
C PHE A 100 39.65 5.69 -6.88
N GLY A 101 39.71 6.77 -7.66
CA GLY A 101 40.90 7.61 -7.79
C GLY A 101 41.25 8.33 -6.48
N GLY A 102 40.26 8.90 -5.81
CA GLY A 102 40.44 9.53 -4.49
C GLY A 102 40.91 8.53 -3.44
N PHE A 103 40.33 7.33 -3.42
CA PHE A 103 40.73 6.27 -2.50
C PHE A 103 42.17 5.81 -2.75
N GLN A 104 42.57 5.59 -4.00
CA GLN A 104 43.95 5.22 -4.34
C GLN A 104 44.97 6.31 -3.97
N ILE A 105 44.67 7.57 -4.28
CA ILE A 105 45.57 8.69 -3.91
C ILE A 105 45.72 8.78 -2.39
N ASN A 106 44.62 8.60 -1.65
CA ASN A 106 44.66 8.63 -0.20
C ASN A 106 45.47 7.48 0.39
N GLN A 107 45.29 6.25 -0.12
CA GLN A 107 46.09 5.10 0.31
C GLN A 107 47.58 5.29 0.02
N TYR A 108 47.93 5.80 -1.17
CA TYR A 108 49.32 6.08 -1.53
C TYR A 108 49.96 7.13 -0.60
N ARG A 109 49.23 8.20 -0.27
CA ARG A 109 49.69 9.22 0.67
C ARG A 109 49.88 8.67 2.08
N LEU A 110 48.95 7.82 2.54
CA LEU A 110 49.04 7.18 3.85
C LEU A 110 50.26 6.26 3.92
N HIS A 111 50.47 5.44 2.89
CA HIS A 111 51.60 4.52 2.83
C HIS A 111 52.94 5.24 2.81
N LYS A 112 53.04 6.36 2.08
CA LYS A 112 54.24 7.23 2.10
C LYS A 112 54.52 7.82 3.47
N ARG A 113 53.49 8.26 4.19
CA ARG A 113 53.66 8.79 5.55
C ARG A 113 54.14 7.72 6.52
N ILE A 114 53.53 6.54 6.46
CA ILE A 114 53.95 5.41 7.29
C ILE A 114 55.40 5.03 6.98
N ALA A 115 55.78 4.93 5.69
CA ALA A 115 57.14 4.62 5.27
C ALA A 115 58.17 5.67 5.71
N ALA A 116 57.80 6.95 5.73
CA ALA A 116 58.66 8.02 6.24
C ALA A 116 58.86 7.89 7.76
N VAL A 117 57.77 7.67 8.51
CA VAL A 117 57.83 7.48 9.97
C VAL A 117 58.63 6.24 10.34
N THR A 118 58.47 5.12 9.63
CA THR A 118 59.27 3.91 9.90
C THR A 118 60.76 4.13 9.68
N ARG A 119 61.13 4.95 8.68
CA ARG A 119 62.53 5.30 8.43
C ARG A 119 63.10 6.20 9.53
N GLU A 120 62.30 7.16 10.02
CA GLU A 120 62.67 7.99 11.16
C GLU A 120 62.89 7.14 12.42
N MET A 121 61.99 6.19 12.70
CA MET A 121 62.13 5.26 13.83
C MET A 121 63.40 4.39 13.74
N GLU A 122 63.77 3.94 12.54
CA GLU A 122 64.98 3.14 12.34
C GLU A 122 66.25 3.97 12.60
N MET A 123 66.27 5.23 12.15
CA MET A 123 67.38 6.15 12.46
C MET A 123 67.48 6.45 13.96
N ASP A 124 66.34 6.68 14.62
CA ASP A 124 66.30 6.89 16.07
C ASP A 124 66.82 5.65 16.84
N MET A 125 66.46 4.44 16.42
CA MET A 125 66.99 3.21 17.03
C MET A 125 68.51 3.10 16.87
N SER A 126 69.03 3.42 15.68
CA SER A 126 70.48 3.41 15.43
C SER A 126 71.21 4.43 16.30
N LEU A 127 70.65 5.63 16.46
CA LEU A 127 71.24 6.68 17.29
C LEU A 127 71.20 6.30 18.78
N MET A 128 70.10 5.71 19.25
CA MET A 128 70.02 5.24 20.63
C MET A 128 71.01 4.11 20.92
N ALA A 129 71.26 3.23 19.94
CA ALA A 129 72.29 2.19 20.07
C ALA A 129 73.71 2.79 20.13
N GLU A 130 73.99 3.83 19.36
CA GLU A 130 75.27 4.56 19.45
C GLU A 130 75.43 5.25 20.82
N VAL A 131 74.37 5.87 21.34
CA VAL A 131 74.38 6.46 22.68
C VAL A 131 74.65 5.41 23.75
N ASP A 132 74.04 4.22 23.64
CA ASP A 132 74.25 3.11 24.58
C ASP A 132 75.71 2.61 24.53
N ASP A 133 76.29 2.47 23.33
CA ASP A 133 77.71 2.12 23.15
C ASP A 133 78.65 3.17 23.78
N LEU A 134 78.32 4.47 23.66
CA LEU A 134 79.09 5.54 24.32
C LEU A 134 78.95 5.53 25.85
N ILE A 135 77.83 5.05 26.39
CA ILE A 135 77.65 4.88 27.84
C ILE A 135 78.50 3.72 28.36
N GLU A 136 78.50 2.59 27.64
CA GLU A 136 79.27 1.40 28.01
C GLU A 136 80.78 1.60 27.78
N ASN A 137 81.17 2.31 26.72
CA ASN A 137 82.54 2.63 26.37
C ASN A 137 82.73 4.14 26.11
N PRO A 138 83.08 4.93 27.15
CA PRO A 138 83.17 6.39 27.06
C PRO A 138 84.35 6.91 26.24
N LEU A 139 85.27 6.03 25.81
CA LEU A 139 86.34 6.37 24.85
C LEU A 139 86.07 5.64 23.51
N PRO A 140 85.49 6.31 22.51
CA PRO A 140 85.34 5.77 21.18
C PRO A 140 86.72 5.41 20.60
N ARG A 141 86.83 4.29 19.90
CA ARG A 141 88.09 3.76 19.33
C ARG A 141 88.89 4.77 18.49
N ILE A 142 88.20 5.75 17.90
CA ILE A 142 88.78 6.85 17.11
C ILE A 142 89.76 7.69 17.94
N TYR A 143 89.58 7.76 19.25
CA TYR A 143 90.45 8.50 20.17
C TYR A 143 91.58 7.64 20.76
N GLU A 144 91.51 6.30 20.65
CA GLU A 144 92.60 5.41 21.05
C GLU A 144 93.77 5.45 20.05
N GLU A 145 93.53 5.78 18.77
CA GLU A 145 94.57 5.85 17.74
C GLU A 145 95.43 7.12 17.80
N ILE A 146 95.06 8.10 18.62
CA ILE A 146 95.74 9.42 18.70
C ILE A 146 96.58 9.56 19.99
N SER A 147 96.61 8.54 20.87
CA SER A 147 97.52 8.49 22.04
C SER A 147 98.76 7.66 21.76
#